data_AF-M4NHI5-F1
#
_entry.id   AF-M4NHI5-F1
#
_cell.length_a   1.000
_cell.length_b   1.000
_cell.length_c   1.000
_cell.angle_alpha   90.00
_cell.angle_beta   90.00
_cell.angle_gamma   90.00
#
_symmetry.space_group_name_H-M   'P 1'
#
loop_
_entity.id
_entity.type
_entity.pdbx_description
1 polymer ?
#
loop_
_entity_poly.entity_id
_entity_poly.type
_entity_poly.pdbx_seq_one_letter_code
_entity_poly.pdbx_strand_id
1 'polypeptide(L)'
;MPDDPATLWTIGHSTRTLQEFFGLLDAYRIEAVADVRRFPGSRRHPHFASDALAATLPAHGIAYRWMPKLGGRRKVQPGSPNTAWRNASFQGYADYTATAEFAEGLAELLALAREKRTAMMCAEAVWWRCHRSIISDVLKLRGIEVIHIIDAAHATVHPYTSPAHIVDGQLSYAPAQGGLL
;
A
#
# COMPACT_ATOMS: atom_id res chain seq x y z
N MET A 1 -4.72 17.78 0.32
CA MET A 1 -4.57 19.00 1.16
C MET A 1 -3.27 19.70 0.78
N PRO A 2 -3.06 20.99 1.10
CA PRO A 2 -1.94 21.78 0.58
C PRO A 2 -0.55 21.17 0.83
N ASP A 3 -0.43 20.28 1.83
CA ASP A 3 0.83 19.66 2.24
C ASP A 3 0.95 18.16 1.91
N ASP A 4 -0.01 17.55 1.19
CA ASP A 4 0.14 16.14 0.83
C ASP A 4 1.25 15.96 -0.24
N PRO A 5 2.03 14.87 -0.18
CA PRO A 5 3.06 14.61 -1.18
C PRO A 5 2.43 14.45 -2.57
N ALA A 6 3.06 14.99 -3.61
CA ALA A 6 2.57 14.84 -4.98
C ALA A 6 2.54 13.38 -5.44
N THR A 7 3.51 12.57 -4.99
CA THR A 7 3.71 11.19 -5.43
C THR A 7 4.05 10.26 -4.27
N LEU A 8 3.47 9.05 -4.27
CA LEU A 8 3.83 7.96 -3.37
C LEU A 8 4.15 6.69 -4.17
N TRP A 9 5.26 6.03 -3.84
CA TRP A 9 5.71 4.84 -4.55
C TRP A 9 5.23 3.58 -3.84
N THR A 10 5.17 2.46 -4.55
CA THR A 10 4.89 1.15 -3.93
C THR A 10 5.84 0.10 -4.45
N ILE A 11 6.19 -0.87 -3.61
CA ILE A 11 7.03 -2.00 -4.00
C ILE A 11 6.57 -3.28 -3.31
N GLY A 12 6.71 -4.42 -4.00
CA GLY A 12 6.50 -5.74 -3.42
C GLY A 12 7.83 -6.44 -3.27
N HIS A 13 8.19 -6.89 -2.06
CA HIS A 13 9.48 -7.57 -1.88
C HIS A 13 9.50 -8.94 -2.59
N SER A 14 8.36 -9.63 -2.70
CA SER A 14 8.23 -10.93 -3.36
C SER A 14 9.28 -11.92 -2.84
N THR A 15 9.89 -12.67 -3.74
CA THR A 15 10.98 -13.62 -3.50
C THR A 15 12.33 -13.03 -3.90
N ARG A 16 12.46 -11.70 -4.04
CA ARG A 16 13.68 -11.04 -4.48
C ARG A 16 14.83 -11.28 -3.50
N THR A 17 16.04 -11.27 -4.02
CA THR A 17 17.25 -11.08 -3.20
C THR A 17 17.28 -9.65 -2.64
N LEU A 18 18.08 -9.43 -1.59
CA LEU A 18 18.32 -8.07 -1.10
C LEU A 18 18.95 -7.18 -2.18
N GLN A 19 19.89 -7.73 -2.95
CA GLN A 19 20.57 -6.99 -4.02
C GLN A 19 19.59 -6.49 -5.09
N GLU A 20 18.69 -7.35 -5.56
CA GLU A 20 17.65 -6.95 -6.51
C GLU A 20 16.71 -5.91 -5.89
N PHE A 21 16.33 -6.08 -4.62
CA PHE A 21 15.45 -5.14 -3.93
C PHE A 21 16.09 -3.76 -3.80
N PHE A 22 17.34 -3.67 -3.35
CA PHE A 22 18.08 -2.41 -3.29
C PHE A 22 18.28 -1.78 -4.67
N GLY A 23 18.61 -2.58 -5.69
CA GLY A 23 18.71 -2.08 -7.06
C GLY A 23 17.42 -1.42 -7.56
N LEU A 24 16.25 -1.94 -7.16
CA LEU A 24 14.97 -1.29 -7.44
C LEU A 24 14.78 0.00 -6.64
N LEU A 25 15.10 0.00 -5.34
CA LEU A 25 14.98 1.23 -4.53
C LEU A 25 15.87 2.34 -5.09
N ASP A 26 17.11 2.01 -5.48
CA ASP A 26 18.07 2.95 -6.05
C ASP A 26 17.63 3.49 -7.42
N ALA A 27 17.14 2.62 -8.31
CA ALA A 27 16.66 3.01 -9.64
C ALA A 27 15.56 4.07 -9.58
N TYR A 28 14.69 4.00 -8.56
CA TYR A 28 13.62 4.98 -8.33
C TYR A 28 13.94 6.01 -7.24
N ARG A 29 15.19 6.03 -6.75
CA ARG A 29 15.70 6.98 -5.74
C ARG A 29 14.85 6.99 -4.46
N ILE A 30 14.40 5.83 -4.01
CA ILE A 30 13.60 5.69 -2.81
C ILE A 30 14.47 5.97 -1.58
N GLU A 31 14.01 6.90 -0.75
CA GLU A 31 14.70 7.35 0.46
C GLU A 31 14.11 6.74 1.73
N ALA A 32 12.88 6.21 1.66
CA ALA A 32 12.21 5.55 2.76
C ALA A 32 11.32 4.39 2.30
N VAL A 33 11.33 3.30 3.08
CA VAL A 33 10.40 2.17 2.95
C VAL A 33 9.43 2.18 4.11
N ALA A 34 8.14 2.34 3.78
CA ALA A 34 7.03 2.18 4.71
C ALA A 34 6.50 0.73 4.61
N ASP A 35 6.88 -0.13 5.55
CA ASP A 35 6.40 -1.51 5.58
C ASP A 35 4.97 -1.58 6.12
N VAL A 36 4.01 -1.76 5.21
CA VAL A 36 2.58 -1.85 5.53
C VAL A 36 2.13 -3.29 5.77
N ARG A 37 3.04 -4.23 6.03
CA ARG A 37 2.68 -5.61 6.41
C ARG A 37 2.25 -5.64 7.88
N ARG A 38 1.12 -6.28 8.16
CA ARG A 38 0.67 -6.48 9.57
C ARG A 38 1.60 -7.42 10.34
N PHE A 39 2.15 -8.41 9.66
CA PHE A 39 3.03 -9.43 10.22
C PHE A 39 4.27 -9.56 9.34
N PRO A 40 5.27 -8.67 9.50
CA PRO A 40 6.45 -8.58 8.64
C PRO A 40 7.53 -9.62 9.00
N GLY A 41 7.13 -10.86 9.30
CA GLY A 41 8.03 -11.97 9.54
C GLY A 41 8.00 -12.97 8.40
N SER A 42 9.13 -13.63 8.10
CA SER A 42 9.17 -14.69 7.10
C SER A 42 10.29 -15.67 7.39
N ARG A 43 9.95 -16.96 7.50
CA ARG A 43 10.95 -18.04 7.59
C ARG A 43 11.63 -18.30 6.24
N ARG A 44 10.90 -18.11 5.15
CA ARG A 44 11.37 -18.37 3.77
C ARG A 44 12.26 -17.24 3.24
N HIS A 45 12.00 -16.01 3.67
CA HIS A 45 12.73 -14.81 3.25
C HIS A 45 13.12 -13.98 4.49
N PRO A 46 14.02 -14.51 5.35
CA PRO A 46 14.36 -13.88 6.63
C PRO A 46 14.98 -12.48 6.47
N HIS A 47 15.62 -12.20 5.32
CA HIS A 47 16.14 -10.88 4.99
C HIS A 47 15.06 -9.80 4.81
N PHE A 48 13.80 -10.20 4.57
CA PHE A 48 12.64 -9.30 4.58
C PHE A 48 11.88 -9.32 5.91
N ALA A 49 12.40 -9.95 6.96
CA ALA A 49 11.84 -9.78 8.30
C ALA A 49 12.02 -8.32 8.76
N SER A 50 11.08 -7.78 9.53
CA SER A 50 11.13 -6.37 9.95
C SER A 50 12.44 -6.01 10.66
N ASP A 51 12.93 -6.87 11.55
CA ASP A 51 14.18 -6.61 12.28
C ASP A 51 15.40 -6.59 11.34
N ALA A 52 15.41 -7.48 10.35
CA ALA A 52 16.46 -7.50 9.32
C ALA A 52 16.40 -6.24 8.44
N LEU A 53 15.20 -5.78 8.06
CA LEU A 53 15.02 -4.56 7.29
C LEU A 53 15.36 -3.30 8.08
N ALA A 54 15.02 -3.27 9.37
CA ALA A 54 15.37 -2.18 10.27
C ALA A 54 16.88 -2.02 10.45
N ALA A 55 17.65 -3.10 10.32
CA ALA A 55 19.11 -3.05 10.32
C ALA A 55 19.69 -2.72 8.93
N THR A 56 19.18 -3.36 7.89
CA THR A 56 19.79 -3.31 6.55
C THR A 56 19.46 -2.04 5.78
N LEU A 57 18.21 -1.57 5.76
CA LEU A 57 17.84 -0.37 5.00
C LEU A 57 18.61 0.89 5.47
N PRO A 58 18.71 1.19 6.79
CA PRO A 58 19.45 2.36 7.24
C PRO A 58 20.95 2.29 6.95
N ALA A 59 21.54 1.08 6.96
CA ALA A 59 22.94 0.89 6.57
C ALA A 59 23.21 1.25 5.09
N HIS A 60 22.16 1.27 4.27
CA HIS A 60 22.17 1.70 2.87
C HIS A 60 21.58 3.11 2.66
N GLY A 61 21.39 3.89 3.74
CA GLY A 61 20.88 5.26 3.67
C GLY A 61 19.37 5.38 3.44
N ILE A 62 18.62 4.27 3.52
CA ILE A 62 17.18 4.24 3.31
C ILE A 62 16.48 4.12 4.66
N ALA A 63 15.56 5.05 4.96
CA ALA A 63 14.79 4.98 6.19
C ALA A 63 13.83 3.79 6.16
N TYR A 64 13.65 3.11 7.30
CA TYR A 64 12.67 2.04 7.44
C TYR A 64 11.65 2.41 8.50
N ARG A 65 10.36 2.27 8.16
CA ARG A 65 9.26 2.45 9.10
C ARG A 65 8.26 1.31 8.96
N TRP A 66 8.07 0.54 10.02
CA TRP A 66 6.98 -0.43 10.09
C TRP A 66 5.67 0.25 10.47
N MET A 67 4.62 0.07 9.65
CA MET A 67 3.30 0.71 9.78
C MET A 67 2.18 -0.36 9.85
N PRO A 68 2.07 -1.11 10.97
CA PRO A 68 1.11 -2.21 11.09
C PRO A 68 -0.35 -1.78 11.05
N LYS A 69 -0.65 -0.50 11.34
CA LYS A 69 -2.00 0.07 11.20
C LYS A 69 -2.49 -0.06 9.76
N LEU A 70 -1.63 0.14 8.77
CA LEU A 70 -1.95 -0.09 7.35
C LEU A 70 -1.91 -1.58 6.95
N GLY A 71 -1.68 -2.48 7.89
CA GLY A 71 -1.59 -3.92 7.70
C GLY A 71 -2.86 -4.60 7.22
N GLY A 72 -2.71 -5.46 6.22
CA GLY A 72 -3.75 -6.38 5.73
C GLY A 72 -4.22 -7.43 6.76
N ARG A 73 -4.93 -8.47 6.27
CA ARG A 73 -5.56 -9.51 7.10
C ARG A 73 -6.57 -8.95 8.10
N ARG A 74 -7.51 -8.15 7.59
CA ARG A 74 -8.64 -7.59 8.32
C ARG A 74 -9.88 -8.44 8.05
N LYS A 75 -10.78 -8.54 9.02
CA LYS A 75 -12.01 -9.34 8.91
C LYS A 75 -13.14 -8.48 8.34
N VAL A 76 -13.98 -9.09 7.53
CA VAL A 76 -15.25 -8.50 7.05
C VAL A 76 -16.11 -8.15 8.26
N GLN A 77 -16.66 -6.95 8.28
CA GLN A 77 -17.59 -6.51 9.32
C GLN A 77 -19.02 -7.00 8.98
N PRO A 78 -19.84 -7.33 10.00
CA PRO A 78 -21.26 -7.60 9.77
C PRO A 78 -21.94 -6.43 9.05
N GLY A 79 -22.68 -6.73 7.98
CA GLY A 79 -23.34 -5.69 7.17
C GLY A 79 -22.39 -4.87 6.28
N SER A 80 -21.18 -5.38 6.00
CA SER A 80 -20.22 -4.74 5.09
C SER A 80 -20.87 -4.25 3.79
N PRO A 81 -20.76 -2.96 3.45
CA PRO A 81 -21.26 -2.43 2.17
C PRO A 81 -20.34 -2.79 1.00
N ASN A 82 -19.11 -3.23 1.25
CA ASN A 82 -18.04 -3.41 0.26
C ASN A 82 -18.15 -4.72 -0.54
N THR A 83 -19.37 -5.10 -0.92
CA THR A 83 -19.69 -6.44 -1.47
C THR A 83 -19.30 -6.64 -2.93
N ALA A 84 -18.79 -5.60 -3.63
CA ALA A 84 -18.17 -5.78 -4.95
C ALA A 84 -16.87 -6.59 -4.88
N TRP A 85 -16.21 -6.65 -3.72
CA TRP A 85 -15.07 -7.53 -3.49
C TRP A 85 -15.50 -8.98 -3.28
N ARG A 86 -15.19 -9.85 -4.26
CA ARG A 86 -15.44 -11.30 -4.13
C ARG A 86 -14.56 -11.99 -3.09
N ASN A 87 -13.38 -11.42 -2.80
CA ASN A 87 -12.43 -11.97 -1.85
C ASN A 87 -12.63 -11.33 -0.47
N ALA A 88 -12.96 -12.14 0.53
CA ALA A 88 -13.23 -11.69 1.89
C ALA A 88 -12.07 -10.91 2.55
N SER A 89 -10.81 -11.17 2.18
CA SER A 89 -9.67 -10.42 2.72
C SER A 89 -9.62 -9.00 2.18
N PHE A 90 -9.98 -8.78 0.91
CA PHE A 90 -10.08 -7.44 0.34
C PHE A 90 -11.33 -6.71 0.83
N GLN A 91 -12.47 -7.40 0.90
CA GLN A 91 -13.70 -6.84 1.48
C GLN A 91 -13.47 -6.38 2.92
N GLY A 92 -12.89 -7.22 3.77
CA GLY A 92 -12.58 -6.85 5.15
C GLY A 92 -11.54 -5.76 5.28
N TYR A 93 -10.64 -5.62 4.30
CA TYR A 93 -9.71 -4.49 4.28
C TYR A 93 -10.38 -3.19 3.81
N ALA A 94 -11.32 -3.27 2.87
CA ALA A 94 -12.16 -2.13 2.48
C ALA A 94 -13.06 -1.65 3.63
N ASP A 95 -13.59 -2.56 4.45
CA ASP A 95 -14.30 -2.16 5.68
C ASP A 95 -13.37 -1.41 6.64
N TYR A 96 -12.13 -1.89 6.72
CA TYR A 96 -11.12 -1.35 7.62
C TYR A 96 -10.68 0.09 7.25
N THR A 97 -10.77 0.49 5.97
CA THR A 97 -10.39 1.86 5.56
C THR A 97 -11.27 2.95 6.18
N ALA A 98 -12.46 2.61 6.66
CA ALA A 98 -13.36 3.53 7.35
C ALA A 98 -13.04 3.73 8.84
N THR A 99 -12.01 3.06 9.37
CA THR A 99 -11.68 3.10 10.80
C THR A 99 -10.71 4.23 11.16
N ALA A 100 -10.75 4.70 12.41
CA ALA A 100 -9.79 5.67 12.94
C ALA A 100 -8.34 5.14 12.91
N GLU A 101 -8.13 3.85 13.20
CA GLU A 101 -6.80 3.22 13.17
C GLU A 101 -6.18 3.29 11.76
N PHE A 102 -6.98 3.07 10.72
CA PHE A 102 -6.52 3.24 9.33
C PHE A 102 -6.17 4.70 9.03
N ALA A 103 -7.02 5.64 9.46
CA ALA A 103 -6.79 7.07 9.23
C ALA A 103 -5.49 7.56 9.91
N GLU A 104 -5.20 7.08 11.13
CA GLU A 104 -3.92 7.32 11.82
C GLU A 104 -2.73 6.75 11.04
N GLY A 105 -2.82 5.49 10.60
CA GLY A 105 -1.76 4.87 9.81
C GLY A 105 -1.51 5.59 8.48
N LEU A 106 -2.57 6.09 7.84
CA LEU A 106 -2.47 6.89 6.62
C LEU A 106 -1.78 8.22 6.90
N ALA A 107 -2.10 8.88 8.02
CA ALA A 107 -1.44 10.12 8.43
C ALA A 107 0.07 9.90 8.69
N GLU A 108 0.44 8.80 9.34
CA GLU A 108 1.85 8.42 9.55
C GLU A 108 2.59 8.18 8.21
N LEU A 109 1.94 7.52 7.25
CA LEU A 109 2.49 7.31 5.90
C LEU A 109 2.72 8.64 5.16
N LEU A 110 1.74 9.53 5.21
CA LEU A 110 1.81 10.84 4.55
C LEU A 110 2.87 11.73 5.19
N ALA A 111 3.01 11.71 6.52
CA ALA A 111 4.07 12.44 7.21
C ALA A 111 5.46 12.00 6.74
N LEU A 112 5.71 10.69 6.66
CA LEU A 112 6.98 10.16 6.12
C LEU A 112 7.18 10.56 4.65
N ALA A 113 6.14 10.49 3.83
CA ALA A 113 6.19 10.79 2.41
C ALA A 113 6.36 12.28 2.08
N ARG A 114 6.04 13.19 3.01
CA ARG A 114 6.35 14.63 2.90
C ARG A 114 7.83 14.92 3.03
N GLU A 115 8.52 14.17 3.88
CA GLU A 115 9.94 14.38 4.18
C GLU A 115 10.87 13.60 3.25
N LYS A 116 10.40 12.46 2.74
CA LYS A 116 11.21 11.50 1.99
C LYS A 116 10.43 10.89 0.84
N ARG A 117 11.09 10.66 -0.29
CA ARG A 117 10.54 9.84 -1.38
C ARG A 117 10.30 8.42 -0.87
N THR A 118 9.04 8.12 -0.59
CA THR A 118 8.65 6.93 0.16
C THR A 118 8.03 5.88 -0.75
N ALA A 119 8.47 4.62 -0.60
CA ALA A 119 7.80 3.46 -1.14
C ALA A 119 7.07 2.69 -0.03
N MET A 120 5.74 2.53 -0.14
CA MET A 120 5.02 1.59 0.71
C MET A 120 5.24 0.15 0.22
N MET A 121 5.58 -0.74 1.15
CA MET A 121 6.01 -2.10 0.85
C MET A 121 5.05 -3.16 1.38
N CYS A 122 4.78 -4.18 0.56
CA CYS A 122 4.12 -5.43 0.96
C CYS A 122 4.89 -6.67 0.49
N ALA A 123 4.32 -7.87 0.69
CA ALA A 123 4.96 -9.12 0.30
C ALA A 123 4.72 -9.51 -1.17
N GLU A 124 3.54 -9.22 -1.71
CA GLU A 124 3.14 -9.65 -3.05
C GLU A 124 3.86 -8.84 -4.13
N ALA A 125 4.37 -9.51 -5.17
CA ALA A 125 5.07 -8.85 -6.29
C ALA A 125 4.18 -7.81 -7.00
N VAL A 126 2.94 -8.23 -7.32
CA VAL A 126 1.98 -7.43 -8.07
C VAL A 126 1.01 -6.72 -7.12
N TRP A 127 0.73 -5.46 -7.41
CA TRP A 127 0.00 -4.58 -6.49
C TRP A 127 -1.49 -4.92 -6.40
N TRP A 128 -2.09 -5.42 -7.49
CA TRP A 128 -3.51 -5.76 -7.55
C TRP A 128 -3.89 -7.05 -6.79
N ARG A 129 -2.92 -7.76 -6.19
CA ARG A 129 -3.16 -9.00 -5.42
C ARG A 129 -2.95 -8.84 -3.92
N CYS A 130 -2.81 -7.62 -3.43
CA CYS A 130 -2.66 -7.36 -2.00
C CYS A 130 -3.34 -6.07 -1.56
N HIS A 131 -3.37 -5.84 -0.24
CA HIS A 131 -4.06 -4.70 0.38
C HIS A 131 -3.48 -3.34 -0.02
N ARG A 132 -2.24 -3.28 -0.53
CA ARG A 132 -1.66 -2.01 -0.99
C ARG A 132 -2.44 -1.37 -2.13
N SER A 133 -3.21 -2.15 -2.91
CA SER A 133 -4.07 -1.59 -3.96
C SER A 133 -5.20 -0.74 -3.38
N ILE A 134 -5.80 -1.15 -2.26
CA ILE A 134 -6.86 -0.40 -1.57
C ILE A 134 -6.28 0.85 -0.90
N ILE A 135 -5.09 0.78 -0.29
CA ILE A 135 -4.39 1.98 0.20
C ILE A 135 -4.17 2.95 -0.97
N SER A 136 -3.77 2.43 -2.13
CA SER A 136 -3.51 3.24 -3.33
C SER A 136 -4.78 3.90 -3.88
N ASP A 137 -5.95 3.24 -3.80
CA ASP A 137 -7.24 3.87 -4.15
C ASP A 137 -7.52 5.07 -3.23
N VAL A 138 -7.31 4.93 -1.92
CA VAL A 138 -7.53 6.02 -0.95
C VAL A 138 -6.58 7.18 -1.20
N LEU A 139 -5.30 6.91 -1.45
CA LEU A 139 -4.29 7.93 -1.79
C LEU A 139 -4.66 8.65 -3.09
N LYS A 140 -5.08 7.90 -4.11
CA LYS A 140 -5.50 8.45 -5.40
C LYS A 140 -6.73 9.35 -5.27
N LEU A 141 -7.71 8.98 -4.46
CA LEU A 141 -8.87 9.84 -4.16
C LEU A 141 -8.45 11.17 -3.54
N ARG A 142 -7.37 11.18 -2.74
CA ARG A 142 -6.79 12.39 -2.16
C ARG A 142 -5.99 13.26 -3.15
N GLY A 143 -5.90 12.85 -4.40
CA GLY A 143 -5.14 13.55 -5.45
C GLY A 143 -3.64 13.23 -5.47
N ILE A 144 -3.21 12.19 -4.75
CA ILE A 144 -1.81 11.77 -4.72
C ILE A 144 -1.57 10.78 -5.87
N GLU A 145 -0.55 11.02 -6.69
CA GLU A 145 -0.15 10.05 -7.71
C GLU A 145 0.53 8.85 -7.05
N VAL A 146 -0.03 7.66 -7.24
CA VAL A 146 0.58 6.43 -6.73
C VAL A 146 1.27 5.69 -7.87
N ILE A 147 2.55 5.38 -7.70
CA ILE A 147 3.37 4.70 -8.72
C ILE A 147 3.85 3.35 -8.20
N HIS A 148 3.53 2.28 -8.91
CA HIS A 148 3.98 0.93 -8.58
C HIS A 148 5.28 0.59 -9.29
N ILE A 149 6.33 0.30 -8.51
CA ILE A 149 7.59 -0.25 -9.01
C ILE A 149 7.36 -1.71 -9.39
N ILE A 150 7.55 -2.04 -10.67
CA ILE A 150 7.44 -3.40 -11.18
C ILE A 150 8.84 -4.01 -11.29
N ASP A 151 9.74 -3.31 -11.98
CA ASP A 151 11.16 -3.62 -12.12
C ASP A 151 11.98 -2.33 -12.36
N ALA A 152 13.28 -2.44 -12.62
CA ALA A 152 14.20 -1.30 -12.71
C ALA A 152 13.90 -0.31 -13.86
N ALA A 153 13.16 -0.74 -14.89
CA ALA A 153 12.82 0.06 -16.06
C ALA A 153 11.31 0.32 -16.18
N HIS A 154 10.48 -0.45 -15.50
CA HIS A 154 9.02 -0.36 -15.60
C HIS A 154 8.37 -0.01 -14.26
N ALA A 155 7.60 1.07 -14.28
CA ALA A 155 6.67 1.44 -13.24
C ALA A 155 5.31 1.80 -13.84
N THR A 156 4.25 1.61 -13.07
CA THR A 156 2.87 1.87 -13.54
C THR A 156 2.14 2.76 -12.56
N VAL A 157 1.50 3.82 -13.05
CA VAL A 157 0.58 4.62 -12.24
C VAL A 157 -0.61 3.75 -11.81
N HIS A 158 -0.99 3.84 -10.55
CA HIS A 158 -2.13 3.10 -9.97
C HIS A 158 -3.42 3.47 -10.72
N PRO A 159 -4.06 2.53 -11.44
CA PRO A 159 -5.46 2.68 -11.79
C PRO A 159 -6.29 2.44 -10.53
N TYR A 160 -7.50 3.00 -10.44
CA TYR A 160 -8.41 2.54 -9.38
C TYR A 160 -8.59 1.03 -9.50
N THR A 161 -8.68 0.32 -8.36
CA THR A 161 -8.98 -1.11 -8.41
C THR A 161 -10.32 -1.34 -9.11
N SER A 162 -10.50 -2.49 -9.78
CA SER A 162 -11.71 -2.73 -10.57
C SER A 162 -13.02 -2.56 -9.79
N PRO A 163 -13.13 -2.89 -8.48
CA PRO A 163 -14.36 -2.67 -7.73
C PRO A 163 -14.56 -1.22 -7.24
N ALA A 164 -13.52 -0.38 -7.31
CA ALA A 164 -13.58 1.01 -6.86
C ALA A 164 -14.40 1.87 -7.83
N HIS A 165 -15.28 2.69 -7.27
CA HIS A 165 -15.97 3.76 -7.97
C HIS A 165 -16.16 4.95 -7.03
N ILE A 166 -16.33 6.14 -7.60
CA ILE A 166 -16.50 7.37 -6.83
C ILE A 166 -17.98 7.74 -6.78
N VAL A 167 -18.54 7.86 -5.58
CA VAL A 167 -19.92 8.30 -5.32
C VAL A 167 -19.84 9.52 -4.43
N ASP A 168 -20.38 10.65 -4.87
CA ASP A 168 -20.38 11.92 -4.13
C ASP A 168 -18.98 12.33 -3.61
N GLY A 169 -17.95 12.09 -4.43
CA GLY A 169 -16.55 12.39 -4.09
C GLY A 169 -15.92 11.44 -3.06
N GLN A 170 -16.57 10.32 -2.74
CA GLN A 170 -16.07 9.28 -1.83
C GLN A 170 -15.79 7.97 -2.57
N LEU A 171 -14.79 7.23 -2.09
CA LEU A 171 -14.46 5.91 -2.60
C LEU A 171 -15.50 4.89 -2.10
N SER A 172 -16.09 4.15 -3.01
CA SER A 172 -17.06 3.09 -2.72
C SER A 172 -16.66 1.78 -3.37
N TYR A 173 -16.91 0.68 -2.66
CA TYR A 173 -16.82 -0.69 -3.17
C TYR A 173 -18.17 -1.44 -3.03
N ALA A 174 -19.27 -0.69 -2.91
CA ALA A 174 -20.59 -1.27 -3.07
C ALA A 174 -20.78 -1.82 -4.50
N PRO A 175 -21.69 -2.78 -4.72
CA PRO A 175 -22.07 -3.16 -6.07
C PRO A 175 -22.57 -1.90 -6.77
N ALA A 176 -22.13 -1.67 -8.01
CA ALA A 176 -22.74 -0.64 -8.83
C ALA A 176 -24.25 -0.89 -8.83
N GLN A 177 -25.04 0.10 -8.43
CA GLN A 177 -26.49 0.01 -8.58
C GLN A 177 -26.73 -0.19 -10.06
N GLY A 178 -27.19 -1.39 -10.44
CA GLY A 178 -27.59 -1.65 -11.82
C GLY A 178 -28.57 -0.57 -12.20
N GLY A 179 -28.26 0.21 -13.23
CA GLY A 179 -29.20 1.17 -13.77
C GLY A 179 -30.49 0.40 -14.02
N LEU A 180 -31.58 0.81 -13.36
CA LEU A 180 -32.91 0.46 -13.81
C LEU A 180 -33.01 1.01 -15.24
N LEU A 181 -32.83 0.13 -16.22
CA LEU A 181 -33.37 0.29 -17.56
C LEU A 181 -34.85 -0.08 -17.51
#